data_AF-A0A961U6L1-F1
#
_entry.id   AF-A0A961U6L1-F1
#
_cell.length_a   1.000
_cell.length_b   1.000
_cell.length_c   1.000
_cell.angle_alpha   90.00
_cell.angle_beta   90.00
_cell.angle_gamma   90.00
#
_symmetry.space_group_name_H-M   'P 1'
#
loop_
_entity.id
_entity.type
_entity.pdbx_description
1 polymer ?
#
loop_
_entity_poly.entity_id
_entity_poly.type
_entity_poly.pdbx_seq_one_letter_code
_entity_poly.pdbx_strand_id
1 'polypeptide(L)'
;MCSLTSPRRVVIIASGTLARTTDEVRKLRDALGPKCAGVSDRMGAHVPRSDVIAATEMARQAQADLIVTLGGGSPTDGAKAVVLCLANGTRAKGREHGRRARRRCALDGAGSGQGDTRSPGRSCGGQN
;
A
#
# COMPACT_ATOMS: atom_id res chain seq x y z
N MET A 1 21.92 16.82 21.33
CA MET A 1 22.04 16.53 19.87
C MET A 1 21.09 15.41 19.53
N CYS A 2 20.02 15.69 18.77
CA CYS A 2 19.11 14.64 18.30
C CYS A 2 19.79 13.95 17.11
N SER A 3 20.36 12.76 17.33
CA SER A 3 20.93 11.96 16.24
C SER A 3 19.76 11.45 15.41
N LEU A 4 19.59 11.98 14.19
CA LEU A 4 18.56 11.52 13.27
C LEU A 4 18.98 10.13 12.77
N THR A 5 18.56 9.09 13.49
CA THR A 5 18.80 7.70 13.10
C THR A 5 18.15 7.44 11.75
N SER A 6 18.90 6.78 10.84
CA SER A 6 18.36 6.43 9.53
C SER A 6 17.09 5.57 9.72
N PRO A 7 15.95 5.95 9.10
CA PRO A 7 14.73 5.17 9.22
C PRO A 7 14.94 3.81 8.57
N ARG A 8 14.47 2.76 9.24
CA ARG A 8 14.62 1.38 8.79
C ARG A 8 13.31 0.79 8.28
N ARG A 9 12.16 1.36 8.67
CA ARG A 9 10.82 0.83 8.38
C ARG A 9 9.89 1.99 8.02
N VAL A 10 10.00 2.42 6.77
CA VAL A 10 9.21 3.52 6.20
C VAL A 10 7.91 2.99 5.65
N VAL A 11 6.80 3.60 6.03
CA VAL A 11 5.48 3.34 5.43
C VAL A 11 5.07 4.54 4.57
N ILE A 12 4.64 4.26 3.35
CA ILE A 12 4.13 5.29 2.43
C ILE A 12 2.60 5.31 2.51
N ILE A 13 2.00 6.49 2.66
CA ILE A 13 0.56 6.72 2.51
C ILE A 13 0.36 7.65 1.30
N ALA A 14 -0.18 7.12 0.22
CA ALA A 14 -0.36 7.83 -1.03
C ALA A 14 -1.84 8.07 -1.36
N SER A 15 -2.12 9.07 -2.20
CA SER A 15 -3.41 9.17 -2.87
C SER A 15 -3.57 8.03 -3.87
N GLY A 16 -4.73 7.38 -3.87
CA GLY A 16 -5.03 6.32 -4.84
C GLY A 16 -4.99 6.80 -6.29
N THR A 17 -5.39 8.04 -6.57
CA THR A 17 -5.27 8.60 -7.93
C THR A 17 -3.81 8.68 -8.33
N LEU A 18 -2.96 9.29 -7.48
CA LEU A 18 -1.52 9.43 -7.75
C LEU A 18 -0.85 8.06 -7.94
N ALA A 19 -1.19 7.08 -7.11
CA ALA A 19 -0.66 5.71 -7.20
C ALA A 19 -1.04 5.00 -8.51
N ARG A 20 -2.20 5.31 -9.10
CA ARG A 20 -2.69 4.69 -10.34
C ARG A 20 -2.27 5.44 -11.60
N THR A 21 -2.17 6.75 -11.54
CA THR A 21 -1.92 7.59 -12.72
C THR A 21 -0.45 7.96 -12.89
N THR A 22 0.41 7.70 -11.89
CA THR A 22 1.82 8.07 -11.94
C THR A 22 2.72 6.98 -11.36
N ASP A 23 4.00 7.03 -11.76
CA ASP A 23 5.04 6.18 -11.20
C ASP A 23 5.65 6.71 -9.88
N GLU A 24 5.17 7.83 -9.33
CA GLU A 24 5.86 8.49 -8.21
C GLU A 24 5.91 7.65 -6.93
N VAL A 25 4.84 6.91 -6.64
CA VAL A 25 4.81 5.97 -5.51
C VAL A 25 5.81 4.84 -5.73
N ARG A 26 5.95 4.36 -6.97
CA ARG A 26 6.90 3.33 -7.35
C ARG A 26 8.34 3.83 -7.23
N LYS A 27 8.63 5.01 -7.76
CA LYS A 27 9.95 5.66 -7.66
C LYS A 27 10.37 5.86 -6.20
N LEU A 28 9.45 6.34 -5.34
CA LEU A 28 9.74 6.51 -3.92
C LEU A 28 10.01 5.16 -3.24
N ARG A 29 9.19 4.15 -3.50
CA ARG A 29 9.40 2.80 -2.97
C ARG A 29 10.76 2.24 -3.41
N ASP A 30 11.10 2.36 -4.68
CA ASP A 30 12.34 1.85 -5.24
C ASP A 30 13.56 2.61 -4.66
N ALA A 31 13.45 3.92 -4.44
CA ALA A 31 14.47 4.73 -3.78
C ALA A 31 14.65 4.38 -2.29
N LEU A 32 13.58 4.01 -1.58
CA LEU A 32 13.65 3.53 -0.20
C LEU A 32 14.18 2.09 -0.11
N GLY A 33 13.98 1.29 -1.17
CA GLY A 33 14.42 -0.10 -1.27
C GLY A 33 14.03 -0.93 -0.05
N PRO A 34 15.00 -1.55 0.66
CA PRO A 34 14.71 -2.43 1.79
C PRO A 34 14.14 -1.70 3.02
N LYS A 35 14.18 -0.36 3.05
CA LYS A 35 13.59 0.44 4.13
C LYS A 35 12.09 0.59 3.98
N CYS A 36 11.53 0.35 2.78
CA CYS A 36 10.10 0.43 2.57
C CYS A 36 9.41 -0.79 3.20
N ALA A 37 8.69 -0.56 4.29
CA ALA A 37 7.98 -1.59 5.04
C ALA A 37 6.51 -1.76 4.60
N GLY A 38 5.96 -0.81 3.84
CA GLY A 38 4.62 -0.92 3.27
C GLY A 38 4.16 0.34 2.52
N VAL A 39 3.13 0.17 1.69
CA VAL A 39 2.47 1.25 0.93
C VAL A 39 0.97 1.12 1.10
N SER A 40 0.29 2.22 1.42
CA SER A 40 -1.17 2.34 1.43
C SER A 40 -1.59 3.44 0.47
N ASP A 41 -2.42 3.10 -0.51
CA ASP A 41 -2.98 4.00 -1.53
C ASP A 41 -4.51 4.12 -1.42
N ARG A 42 -5.08 3.54 -0.36
CA ARG A 42 -6.53 3.41 -0.17
C ARG A 42 -7.15 4.51 0.67
N MET A 43 -6.42 5.60 0.94
CA MET A 43 -6.97 6.72 1.71
C MET A 43 -8.04 7.42 0.88
N GLY A 44 -9.31 7.17 1.21
CA GLY A 44 -10.45 7.75 0.53
C GLY A 44 -10.58 9.26 0.71
N ALA A 45 -11.45 9.87 -0.09
CA ALA A 45 -11.85 11.26 0.11
C ALA A 45 -12.42 11.44 1.52
N HIS A 46 -12.10 12.56 2.16
CA HIS A 46 -12.52 12.88 3.53
C HIS A 46 -12.01 11.95 4.64
N VAL A 47 -10.98 11.15 4.38
CA VAL A 47 -10.26 10.35 5.39
C VAL A 47 -11.21 9.49 6.24
N PRO A 48 -11.86 8.48 5.64
CA PRO A 48 -12.76 7.60 6.38
C PRO A 48 -12.05 6.92 7.55
N ARG A 49 -12.76 6.76 8.67
CA ARG A 49 -12.20 6.10 9.87
C ARG A 49 -11.69 4.69 9.59
N SER A 50 -12.36 3.94 8.71
CA SER A 50 -11.93 2.59 8.29
C SER A 50 -10.53 2.60 7.69
N ASP A 51 -10.22 3.61 6.88
CA ASP A 51 -8.98 3.70 6.13
C ASP A 51 -7.83 4.08 7.06
N VAL A 52 -8.09 4.99 8.01
CA VAL A 52 -7.14 5.33 9.09
C VAL A 52 -6.83 4.10 9.94
N ILE A 53 -7.84 3.33 10.34
CA ILE A 53 -7.64 2.10 11.12
C ILE A 53 -6.81 1.09 10.34
N ALA A 54 -7.15 0.85 9.07
CA ALA A 54 -6.42 -0.09 8.22
C ALA A 54 -4.95 0.33 8.03
N ALA A 55 -4.70 1.61 7.75
CA ALA A 55 -3.35 2.16 7.62
C ALA A 55 -2.58 2.12 8.95
N THR A 56 -3.26 2.35 10.09
CA THR A 56 -2.67 2.24 11.43
C THR A 56 -2.24 0.81 11.73
N GLU A 57 -3.09 -0.18 11.46
CA GLU A 57 -2.75 -1.59 11.68
C GLU A 57 -1.61 -2.03 10.76
N MET A 58 -1.61 -1.60 9.49
CA MET A 58 -0.48 -1.85 8.58
C MET A 58 0.82 -1.25 9.12
N ALA A 59 0.82 0.02 9.54
CA ALA A 59 2.00 0.68 10.09
C ALA A 59 2.47 0.02 11.40
N ARG A 60 1.54 -0.43 12.24
CA ARG A 60 1.83 -1.15 13.48
C ARG A 60 2.46 -2.52 13.22
N GLN A 61 1.91 -3.29 12.27
CA GLN A 61 2.45 -4.59 11.87
C GLN A 61 3.84 -4.47 11.23
N ALA A 62 4.04 -3.41 10.43
CA ALA A 62 5.32 -3.04 9.84
C ALA A 62 6.32 -2.51 10.89
N GLN A 63 5.88 -2.21 12.11
CA GLN A 63 6.64 -1.49 13.13
C GLN A 63 7.29 -0.22 12.57
N ALA A 64 6.50 0.57 11.85
CA ALA A 64 6.97 1.74 11.13
C ALA A 64 7.69 2.73 12.06
N ASP A 65 8.84 3.23 11.63
CA ASP A 65 9.60 4.29 12.31
C ASP A 65 9.51 5.64 11.59
N LEU A 66 8.99 5.64 10.36
CA LEU A 66 8.71 6.84 9.58
C LEU A 66 7.46 6.61 8.71
N ILE A 67 6.60 7.63 8.64
CA ILE A 67 5.47 7.68 7.70
C ILE A 67 5.76 8.78 6.69
N VAL A 68 5.74 8.43 5.41
CA VAL A 68 5.88 9.37 4.29
C VAL A 68 4.54 9.47 3.58
N THR A 69 4.12 10.69 3.23
CA THR A 69 2.88 10.91 2.49
C THR A 69 3.16 11.38 1.08
N LEU A 70 2.37 10.91 0.12
CA LEU A 70 2.41 11.35 -1.28
C LEU A 70 1.02 11.69 -1.79
N GLY A 71 0.73 12.99 -1.95
CA GLY A 71 -0.54 13.48 -2.46
C GLY A 71 -0.97 14.78 -1.78
N GLY A 72 -2.27 15.08 -1.85
CA GLY A 72 -2.86 16.30 -1.27
C GLY A 72 -3.30 16.17 0.19
N GLY A 73 -4.32 16.94 0.57
CA GLY A 73 -4.80 17.02 1.95
C GLY A 73 -5.27 15.69 2.54
N SER A 74 -6.06 14.89 1.80
CA SER A 74 -6.61 13.64 2.33
C SER A 74 -5.57 12.60 2.80
N PRO A 75 -4.58 12.16 1.98
CA PRO A 75 -3.54 11.24 2.47
C PRO A 75 -2.70 11.85 3.60
N THR A 76 -2.50 13.17 3.61
CA THR A 76 -1.74 13.88 4.65
C THR A 76 -2.48 13.88 5.98
N ASP A 77 -3.77 14.24 5.99
CA ASP A 77 -4.59 14.25 7.19
C ASP A 77 -4.85 12.83 7.71
N GLY A 78 -5.01 11.86 6.79
CA GLY A 78 -5.03 10.43 7.13
C GLY A 78 -3.75 9.98 7.86
N ALA A 79 -2.57 10.40 7.38
CA ALA A 79 -1.31 10.08 8.04
C ALA A 79 -1.19 10.71 9.44
N LYS A 80 -1.67 11.95 9.65
CA LYS A 80 -1.73 12.55 11.00
C LYS A 80 -2.59 11.71 11.93
N ALA A 81 -3.76 11.30 11.45
CA ALA A 81 -4.66 10.44 12.22
C ALA A 81 -4.02 9.08 12.52
N VAL A 82 -3.26 8.50 11.58
CA VAL A 82 -2.48 7.26 11.81
C VAL A 82 -1.43 7.44 12.89
N VAL A 83 -0.62 8.50 12.83
CA VAL A 83 0.41 8.79 13.85
C VAL A 83 -0.24 8.95 15.23
N LEU A 84 -1.34 9.70 15.31
CA LEU A 84 -2.12 9.84 16.54
C LEU A 84 -2.65 8.48 17.04
N CYS A 85 -3.20 7.65 16.17
CA CYS A 85 -3.68 6.32 16.55
C CYS A 85 -2.55 5.39 17.02
N LEU A 86 -1.37 5.47 16.41
CA LEU A 86 -0.18 4.71 16.84
C LEU A 86 0.28 5.15 18.22
N ALA A 87 0.39 6.46 18.45
CA ALA A 87 0.82 7.05 19.72
C ALA A 87 -0.16 6.73 20.86
N ASN A 88 -1.45 6.78 20.58
CA ASN A 88 -2.51 6.54 21.57
C ASN A 88 -2.91 5.06 21.67
N GLY A 89 -2.24 4.13 20.98
CA GLY A 89 -2.58 2.71 21.02
C GLY A 89 -4.00 2.40 20.51
N THR A 90 -4.58 3.28 19.68
CA THR A 90 -5.95 3.13 19.18
C THR A 90 -6.03 1.91 18.27
N ARG A 91 -7.10 1.13 18.47
CA ARG A 91 -7.44 -0.05 17.68
C ARG A 91 -8.90 0.04 17.25
N ALA A 92 -9.26 -0.69 16.21
CA ALA A 92 -10.66 -0.92 15.90
C ALA A 92 -11.36 -1.50 17.15
N LYS A 93 -12.54 -0.97 17.52
CA LYS A 93 -13.40 -1.70 18.46
C LYS A 93 -13.89 -2.96 17.76
N GLY A 94 -13.72 -4.11 18.41
CA GLY A 94 -13.80 -5.43 17.79
C GLY A 94 -15.12 -5.75 17.11
N ARG A 95 -15.02 -6.31 15.90
CA ARG A 95 -15.51 -7.67 15.67
C ARG A 95 -14.26 -8.55 15.67
N GLU A 96 -14.14 -9.39 16.68
CA GLU A 96 -13.07 -10.37 16.86
C GLU A 96 -13.05 -11.36 15.68
N HIS A 97 -11.90 -11.55 15.02
CA HIS A 97 -11.53 -12.76 14.28
C HIS A 97 -9.99 -12.88 14.21
N GLY A 98 -9.46 -13.74 15.08
CA GLY A 98 -8.48 -14.78 14.78
C GLY A 98 -7.23 -14.51 13.89
N ARG A 99 -6.08 -14.75 14.53
CA ARG A 99 -4.84 -15.37 13.99
C ARG A 99 -3.91 -14.54 13.08
N ARG A 100 -2.79 -14.14 13.70
CA ARG A 100 -1.39 -14.42 13.32
C ARG A 100 -1.10 -14.53 11.81
N ALA A 101 -0.75 -13.41 11.20
CA ALA A 101 0.05 -13.40 9.97
C ALA A 101 1.36 -12.66 10.23
N ARG A 102 2.36 -13.39 10.74
CA ARG A 102 3.76 -13.05 10.48
C ARG A 102 4.00 -13.32 9.00
N ARG A 103 3.68 -12.35 8.14
CA ARG A 103 4.11 -12.34 6.75
C ARG A 103 4.85 -11.03 6.55
N ARG A 104 6.18 -11.13 6.50
CA ARG A 104 7.03 -10.05 6.00
C ARG A 104 6.54 -9.70 4.60
N CYS A 105 6.54 -8.39 4.32
CA CYS A 105 6.24 -7.79 3.03
C CYS A 105 6.82 -8.66 1.91
N ALA A 106 5.95 -9.41 1.24
CA ALA A 106 6.29 -10.19 0.07
C ALA A 106 5.08 -10.09 -0.86
N LEU A 107 5.40 -9.64 -2.08
CA LEU A 107 4.55 -9.59 -3.28
C LEU A 107 3.57 -8.39 -3.26
N ASP A 108 3.51 -7.53 -4.29
CA ASP A 108 3.49 -7.88 -5.70
C ASP A 108 4.38 -6.98 -6.59
N GLY A 109 5.31 -7.63 -7.29
CA GLY A 109 5.61 -7.30 -8.68
C GLY A 109 4.84 -8.28 -9.55
N ALA A 110 4.02 -7.77 -10.47
CA ALA A 110 3.44 -8.54 -11.56
C ALA A 110 3.59 -7.71 -12.84
N GLY A 111 4.79 -7.81 -13.43
CA GLY A 111 4.97 -7.66 -14.86
C GLY A 111 4.96 -9.04 -15.51
N SER A 112 3.99 -9.26 -16.39
CA SER A 112 3.97 -10.25 -17.48
C SER A 112 2.84 -9.80 -18.41
N GLY A 113 3.04 -9.44 -19.67
CA GLY A 113 3.97 -10.05 -20.61
C GLY A 113 3.36 -11.35 -21.14
N GLN A 114 2.29 -11.25 -21.92
CA GLN A 114 1.73 -12.32 -22.76
C GLN A 114 1.16 -11.60 -23.99
N GLY A 115 1.75 -11.62 -25.19
CA GLY A 115 2.42 -12.72 -25.84
C GLY A 115 1.42 -13.41 -26.75
N ASP A 116 1.20 -12.81 -27.92
CA ASP A 116 0.51 -13.39 -29.08
C ASP A 116 1.14 -14.73 -29.46
N THR A 117 0.36 -15.80 -29.37
CA THR A 117 0.64 -17.10 -29.99
C THR A 117 -0.66 -17.72 -30.50
N ARG A 118 -0.93 -17.51 -31.79
CA ARG A 118 -1.41 -18.45 -32.81
C ARG A 118 -2.18 -19.73 -32.39
N SER A 119 -3.33 -19.88 -33.09
CA SER A 119 -3.87 -21.09 -33.74
C SER A 119 -4.86 -22.00 -32.98
N PRO A 120 -5.71 -22.82 -33.67
CA PRO A 120 -5.92 -22.99 -35.11
C PRO A 120 -7.38 -22.86 -35.59
N GLY A 121 -7.55 -22.72 -36.91
CA GLY A 121 -8.83 -22.78 -37.59
C GLY A 121 -9.44 -24.20 -37.67
N ARG A 122 -10.77 -24.23 -37.74
CA ARG A 122 -11.66 -25.25 -38.33
C ARG A 122 -12.96 -24.52 -38.65
N SER A 123 -13.67 -24.69 -39.76
CA SER A 123 -13.45 -25.39 -41.02
C SER A 123 -14.54 -24.88 -41.95
N CYS A 124 -14.19 -24.49 -43.17
CA CYS A 124 -15.17 -24.44 -44.26
C CYS A 124 -15.69 -25.86 -44.49
N GLY A 125 -17.02 -25.99 -44.57
CA GLY A 125 -17.70 -27.16 -45.12
C GLY A 125 -18.96 -26.65 -45.80
N GLY A 126 -18.91 -26.54 -47.12
CA GLY A 126 -20.05 -26.21 -47.96
C GLY A 126 -20.71 -27.46 -48.57
N GLN A 127 -21.82 -27.20 -49.27
CA GLN A 127 -22.65 -28.11 -50.09
C GLN A 127 -23.58 -29.00 -49.24
N ASN A 128 -24.90 -28.99 -49.41
CA ASN A 128 -25.75 -28.84 -50.60
C ASN A 128 -27.03 -28.06 -50.25
#